data_AF-A0A9W7Q800-F1
#
_entry.id   AF-A0A9W7Q800-F1
#
_cell.length_a   1.000
_cell.length_b   1.000
_cell.length_c   1.000
_cell.angle_alpha   90.00
_cell.angle_beta   90.00
_cell.angle_gamma   90.00
#
_symmetry.space_group_name_H-M   'P 1'
#
loop_
_entity.id
_entity.type
_entity.pdbx_description
1 polymer ?
#
loop_
_entity_poly.entity_id
_entity_poly.type
_entity_poly.pdbx_seq_one_letter_code
_entity_poly.pdbx_strand_id
1 'polypeptide(L)'
;MKLENGWETSFLEVVQNSEFKKEALLSQLLCQDSEEVEELVDDYGYEELVEREHDDELAEILGEELFSEMERQVFLSSNPEEKLIAFVNGLGFHVLDWIVLLETEFGIDSANFTSDAVKVLEKRFRQFPYIEDNTIFDMTFGESMDVLESVTGLQLKEKMNI
;
A
#
# COMPACT_ATOMS: atom_id res chain seq x y z
N MET A 1 -2.51 9.06 13.40
CA MET A 1 -3.70 9.66 12.72
C MET A 1 -4.94 9.77 13.64
N LYS A 2 -5.99 10.57 13.30
CA LYS A 2 -7.31 10.55 13.97
C LYS A 2 -8.36 9.97 13.00
N LEU A 3 -9.10 8.95 13.41
CA LEU A 3 -10.17 8.34 12.61
C LEU A 3 -11.50 9.06 12.85
N GLU A 4 -12.13 9.59 11.79
CA GLU A 4 -13.38 10.36 11.93
C GLU A 4 -14.55 9.49 12.44
N ASN A 5 -14.64 8.23 12.00
CA ASN A 5 -15.68 7.28 12.39
C ASN A 5 -15.12 6.08 13.18
N GLY A 6 -13.92 6.22 13.75
CA GLY A 6 -13.25 5.15 14.49
C GLY A 6 -13.14 3.88 13.65
N TRP A 7 -13.64 2.76 14.18
CA TRP A 7 -13.61 1.44 13.54
C TRP A 7 -14.39 1.34 12.21
N GLU A 8 -15.39 2.20 11.99
CA GLU A 8 -16.20 2.19 10.77
C GLU A 8 -15.57 2.98 9.61
N THR A 9 -14.41 3.60 9.86
CA THR A 9 -13.64 4.29 8.80
C THR A 9 -13.20 3.27 7.75
N SER A 10 -13.25 3.64 6.46
CA SER A 10 -12.77 2.76 5.39
C SER A 10 -11.28 2.46 5.58
N PHE A 11 -10.87 1.21 5.35
CA PHE A 11 -9.46 0.84 5.42
C PHE A 11 -8.63 1.56 4.33
N LEU A 12 -9.20 1.76 3.14
CA LEU A 12 -8.58 2.56 2.09
C LEU A 12 -8.31 3.99 2.57
N GLU A 13 -9.30 4.62 3.20
CA GLU A 13 -9.17 5.97 3.74
C GLU A 13 -8.08 6.03 4.83
N VAL A 14 -7.97 5.01 5.67
CA VAL A 14 -6.91 4.89 6.67
C VAL A 14 -5.53 4.84 6.00
N VAL A 15 -5.36 4.04 4.95
CA VAL A 15 -4.08 3.93 4.21
C VAL A 15 -3.75 5.23 3.49
N GLN A 16 -4.72 5.85 2.83
CA GLN A 16 -4.55 7.11 2.09
C GLN A 16 -4.25 8.32 2.98
N ASN A 17 -4.53 8.24 4.28
CA ASN A 17 -4.18 9.26 5.26
C ASN A 17 -2.93 8.92 6.09
N SER A 18 -2.31 7.75 5.87
CA SER A 18 -1.08 7.35 6.54
C SER A 18 0.13 8.18 6.09
N GLU A 19 1.19 8.20 6.88
CA GLU A 19 2.42 8.92 6.52
C GLU A 19 3.11 8.37 5.25
N PHE A 20 2.97 7.08 4.93
CA PHE A 20 3.78 6.42 3.90
C PHE A 20 3.02 6.04 2.61
N LYS A 21 1.69 5.91 2.65
CA LYS A 21 0.83 5.72 1.47
C LYS A 21 -0.13 6.88 1.25
N LYS A 22 0.25 8.07 1.71
CA LYS A 22 -0.57 9.27 1.63
C LYS A 22 -1.03 9.54 0.20
N GLU A 23 -2.33 9.77 0.02
CA GLU A 23 -2.96 10.12 -1.27
C GLU A 23 -2.77 9.07 -2.39
N ALA A 24 -2.26 7.88 -2.08
CA ALA A 24 -2.11 6.81 -3.06
C ALA A 24 -3.46 6.39 -3.64
N LEU A 25 -3.54 6.26 -4.95
CA LEU A 25 -4.74 5.76 -5.63
C LEU A 25 -4.94 4.28 -5.31
N LEU A 26 -6.20 3.82 -5.35
CA LEU A 26 -6.49 2.40 -5.19
C LEU A 26 -5.76 1.55 -6.24
N SER A 27 -5.69 2.00 -7.49
CA SER A 27 -4.95 1.31 -8.55
C SER A 27 -3.44 1.21 -8.28
N GLN A 28 -2.84 2.23 -7.65
CA GLN A 28 -1.44 2.17 -7.22
C GLN A 28 -1.25 1.13 -6.11
N LEU A 29 -2.10 1.16 -5.08
CA LEU A 29 -2.04 0.22 -3.96
C LEU A 29 -2.27 -1.24 -4.38
N LEU A 30 -2.99 -1.46 -5.48
CA LEU A 30 -3.26 -2.77 -6.06
C LEU A 30 -2.20 -3.26 -7.05
N CYS A 31 -1.18 -2.45 -7.36
CA CYS A 31 -0.06 -2.85 -8.20
C CYS A 31 0.70 -4.01 -7.54
N GLN A 32 0.71 -5.18 -8.18
CA GLN A 32 1.38 -6.38 -7.65
C GLN A 32 2.89 -6.37 -7.92
N ASP A 33 3.27 -5.78 -9.06
CA ASP A 33 4.64 -5.75 -9.56
C ASP A 33 5.33 -4.43 -9.17
N SER A 34 4.98 -3.86 -8.01
CA SER A 34 5.58 -2.63 -7.50
C SER A 34 7.08 -2.76 -7.27
N GLU A 35 7.56 -3.94 -6.87
CA GLU A 35 8.99 -4.24 -6.72
C GLU A 35 9.74 -4.08 -8.05
N GLU A 36 9.16 -4.49 -9.19
CA GLU A 36 9.80 -4.33 -10.50
C GLU A 36 9.92 -2.86 -10.90
N VAL A 37 8.96 -2.02 -10.51
CA VAL A 37 9.06 -0.56 -10.72
C VAL A 37 10.14 0.06 -9.84
N GLU A 38 10.27 -0.38 -8.60
CA GLU A 38 11.34 0.06 -7.70
C GLU A 38 12.72 -0.32 -8.27
N GLU A 39 12.87 -1.53 -8.83
CA GLU A 39 14.09 -1.97 -9.50
C GLU A 39 14.43 -1.09 -10.72
N LEU A 40 13.44 -0.74 -11.56
CA LEU A 40 13.66 0.21 -12.66
C LEU A 40 14.15 1.58 -12.18
N VAL A 41 13.57 2.09 -11.10
CA VAL A 41 13.99 3.36 -10.50
C VAL A 41 15.43 3.27 -9.97
N ASP A 42 15.81 2.15 -9.36
CA ASP A 42 17.16 1.94 -8.85
C ASP A 42 18.20 1.81 -9.99
N ASP A 43 17.82 1.18 -11.11
CA ASP A 43 18.69 0.95 -12.26
C ASP A 43 18.91 2.22 -13.11
N TYR A 44 17.85 2.99 -13.36
CA TYR A 44 17.87 4.12 -14.30
C TYR A 44 17.80 5.49 -13.62
N GLY A 45 17.24 5.55 -12.41
CA GLY A 45 16.97 6.80 -11.71
C GLY A 45 15.73 7.54 -12.22
N TYR A 46 15.18 8.40 -11.37
CA TYR A 46 13.97 9.17 -11.67
C TYR A 46 14.13 10.12 -12.88
N GLU A 47 15.33 10.61 -13.18
CA GLU A 47 15.59 11.53 -14.30
C GLU A 47 15.30 10.86 -15.65
N GLU A 48 15.85 9.67 -15.90
CA GLU A 48 15.63 8.93 -17.16
C GLU A 48 14.17 8.50 -17.34
N LEU A 49 13.48 8.12 -16.25
CA LEU A 49 12.06 7.78 -16.30
C LEU A 49 11.18 9.00 -16.61
N VAL A 50 11.53 10.19 -16.09
CA VAL A 50 10.83 11.45 -16.41
C VAL A 50 11.07 11.88 -17.86
N GLU A 51 12.26 11.58 -18.41
CA GLU A 51 12.57 11.79 -19.83
C GLU A 51 11.84 10.80 -20.76
N ARG A 52 11.09 9.85 -20.19
CA ARG A 52 10.26 8.87 -20.90
C ARG A 52 11.07 7.90 -21.76
N GLU A 53 12.32 7.63 -21.37
CA GLU A 53 13.20 6.72 -22.12
C GLU A 53 12.79 5.24 -21.95
N HIS A 54 12.12 4.92 -20.84
CA HIS A 54 11.75 3.54 -20.44
C HIS A 54 10.21 3.35 -20.30
N ASP A 55 9.43 4.15 -21.03
CA ASP A 55 7.96 4.10 -21.01
C ASP A 55 7.39 2.72 -21.37
N ASP A 56 8.01 2.03 -22.34
CA ASP A 56 7.56 0.71 -22.77
C ASP A 56 7.67 -0.32 -21.63
N GLU A 57 8.76 -0.28 -20.86
CA GLU A 57 9.00 -1.16 -19.71
C GLU A 57 8.06 -0.81 -18.55
N LEU A 58 7.92 0.49 -18.24
CA LEU A 58 6.96 0.96 -17.23
C LEU A 58 5.51 0.59 -17.57
N ALA A 59 5.11 0.69 -18.84
CA ALA A 59 3.78 0.34 -19.27
C ALA A 59 3.50 -1.16 -19.20
N GLU A 60 4.52 -2.00 -19.42
CA GLU A 60 4.43 -3.45 -19.26
C GLU A 60 4.16 -3.82 -17.79
N ILE A 61 4.92 -3.23 -16.86
CA ILE A 61 4.83 -3.53 -15.42
C ILE A 61 3.54 -2.95 -14.81
N LEU A 62 3.25 -1.68 -15.06
CA LEU A 62 2.08 -1.01 -14.47
C LEU A 62 0.77 -1.45 -15.12
N GLY A 63 0.82 -1.91 -16.37
CA GLY A 63 -0.35 -2.12 -17.20
C GLY A 63 -0.99 -0.81 -17.68
N GLU A 64 -1.86 -0.94 -18.69
CA GLU A 64 -2.39 0.19 -19.46
C GLU A 64 -3.11 1.25 -18.59
N GLU A 65 -3.94 0.81 -17.63
CA GLU A 65 -4.75 1.71 -16.82
C GLU A 65 -3.90 2.54 -15.84
N LEU A 66 -3.01 1.88 -15.10
CA LEU A 66 -2.17 2.55 -14.10
C LEU A 66 -1.07 3.40 -14.76
N PHE A 67 -0.51 2.93 -15.88
CA PHE A 67 0.41 3.72 -16.69
C PHE A 67 -0.27 4.99 -17.24
N SER A 68 -1.50 4.88 -17.78
CA SER A 68 -2.25 6.04 -18.26
C SER A 68 -2.52 7.07 -17.14
N GLU A 69 -2.78 6.58 -15.92
CA GLU A 69 -2.97 7.46 -14.76
C GLU A 69 -1.66 8.13 -14.34
N MET A 70 -0.55 7.40 -14.37
CA MET A 70 0.80 7.96 -14.16
C MET A 70 1.08 9.08 -15.15
N GLU A 71 0.86 8.86 -16.45
CA GLU A 71 1.09 9.89 -17.46
C GLU A 71 0.32 11.18 -17.14
N ARG A 72 -0.94 11.04 -16.73
CA ARG A 72 -1.82 12.16 -16.42
C ARG A 72 -1.42 12.92 -15.16
N GLN A 73 -1.01 12.22 -14.10
CA GLN A 73 -0.73 12.84 -12.80
C GLN A 73 0.73 13.28 -12.65
N VAL A 74 1.64 12.59 -13.32
CA VAL A 74 3.09 12.77 -13.19
C VAL A 74 3.63 13.60 -14.34
N PHE A 75 3.59 13.08 -15.57
CA PHE A 75 4.30 13.69 -16.71
C PHE A 75 3.65 14.98 -17.22
N LEU A 76 2.35 15.15 -17.01
CA LEU A 76 1.66 16.42 -17.32
C LEU A 76 1.76 17.46 -16.19
N SER A 77 2.42 17.14 -15.08
CA SER A 77 2.60 18.05 -13.96
C SER A 77 3.75 19.04 -14.19
N SER A 78 3.79 20.11 -13.39
CA SER A 78 4.91 21.07 -13.41
C SER A 78 6.18 20.53 -12.74
N ASN A 79 6.07 19.49 -11.90
CA ASN A 79 7.16 18.89 -11.14
C ASN A 79 7.14 17.36 -11.33
N PRO A 80 7.43 16.85 -12.53
CA PRO A 80 7.25 15.43 -12.86
C PRO A 80 8.12 14.50 -11.99
N GLU A 81 9.35 14.89 -11.64
CA GLU A 81 10.22 14.08 -10.78
C GLU A 81 9.63 13.87 -9.37
N GLU A 82 9.23 14.97 -8.70
CA GLU A 82 8.58 14.91 -7.39
C GLU A 82 7.27 14.09 -7.44
N LYS A 83 6.51 14.23 -8.52
CA LYS A 83 5.29 13.46 -8.73
C LYS A 83 5.56 12.00 -9.01
N LEU A 84 6.65 11.67 -9.70
CA LEU A 84 7.03 10.28 -9.97
C LEU A 84 7.46 9.59 -8.68
N ILE A 85 8.26 10.26 -7.84
CA ILE A 85 8.63 9.75 -6.50
C ILE A 85 7.37 9.46 -5.68
N ALA A 86 6.43 10.41 -5.61
CA ALA A 86 5.18 10.20 -4.89
C ALA A 86 4.34 9.06 -5.50
N PHE A 87 4.33 8.94 -6.83
CA PHE A 87 3.61 7.88 -7.53
C PHE A 87 4.17 6.50 -7.22
N VAL A 88 5.49 6.33 -7.33
CA VAL A 88 6.22 5.09 -7.05
C VAL A 88 6.05 4.69 -5.58
N ASN A 89 6.23 5.62 -4.64
CA ASN A 89 6.03 5.34 -3.21
C ASN A 89 4.60 4.85 -2.88
N GLY A 90 3.61 5.26 -3.68
CA GLY A 90 2.22 4.83 -3.55
C GLY A 90 1.94 3.43 -4.09
N LEU A 91 2.85 2.83 -4.87
CA LEU A 91 2.67 1.51 -5.49
C LEU A 91 2.71 0.40 -4.44
N GLY A 92 1.84 -0.59 -4.60
CA GLY A 92 1.80 -1.79 -3.78
C GLY A 92 1.33 -1.56 -2.35
N PHE A 93 0.76 -2.60 -1.78
CA PHE A 93 0.42 -2.68 -0.36
C PHE A 93 0.50 -4.13 0.11
N HIS A 94 1.54 -4.43 0.87
CA HIS A 94 1.88 -5.77 1.32
C HIS A 94 1.52 -5.99 2.79
N VAL A 95 1.63 -7.24 3.25
CA VAL A 95 1.36 -7.60 4.66
C VAL A 95 2.25 -6.80 5.62
N LEU A 96 3.49 -6.53 5.23
CA LEU A 96 4.41 -5.73 6.04
C LEU A 96 3.98 -4.27 6.12
N ASP A 97 3.45 -3.69 5.04
CA ASP A 97 2.90 -2.33 5.05
C ASP A 97 1.73 -2.22 6.04
N TRP A 98 0.90 -3.26 6.12
CA TRP A 98 -0.18 -3.30 7.11
C TRP A 98 0.36 -3.30 8.56
N ILE A 99 1.44 -4.03 8.82
CA ILE A 99 2.07 -4.02 10.15
C ILE A 99 2.69 -2.65 10.45
N VAL A 100 3.41 -2.07 9.49
CA VAL A 100 4.02 -0.73 9.60
C VAL A 100 2.94 0.31 9.88
N LEU A 101 1.82 0.28 9.17
CA LEU A 101 0.67 1.15 9.41
C LEU A 101 0.17 1.08 10.85
N LEU A 102 0.05 -0.13 11.40
CA LEU A 102 -0.41 -0.33 12.79
C LEU A 102 0.61 0.19 13.82
N GLU A 103 1.90 0.07 13.52
CA GLU A 103 2.96 0.60 14.38
C GLU A 103 3.00 2.13 14.36
N THR A 104 3.06 2.72 13.17
CA THR A 104 3.28 4.17 13.01
C THR A 104 2.03 4.98 13.35
N GLU A 105 0.84 4.53 12.92
CA GLU A 105 -0.37 5.34 13.06
C GLU A 105 -1.18 5.03 14.31
N PHE A 106 -0.99 3.84 14.88
CA PHE A 106 -1.84 3.32 15.95
C PHE A 106 -1.07 2.80 17.18
N GLY A 107 0.27 2.85 17.16
CA GLY A 107 1.09 2.51 18.31
C GLY A 107 1.10 1.02 18.67
N ILE A 108 0.76 0.14 17.73
CA ILE A 108 0.90 -1.31 17.91
C ILE A 108 2.34 -1.70 17.64
N ASP A 109 3.07 -2.02 18.71
CA ASP A 109 4.46 -2.48 18.62
C ASP A 109 4.58 -3.64 17.61
N SER A 110 5.44 -3.47 16.60
CA SER A 110 5.70 -4.47 15.57
C SER A 110 6.20 -5.80 16.16
N ALA A 111 6.77 -5.79 17.37
CA ALA A 111 7.15 -6.99 18.11
C ALA A 111 5.98 -7.93 18.45
N ASN A 112 4.73 -7.45 18.40
CA ASN A 112 3.55 -8.32 18.50
C ASN A 112 3.45 -9.28 17.30
N PHE A 113 4.01 -8.93 16.14
CA PHE A 113 4.03 -9.71 14.93
C PHE A 113 5.32 -10.53 14.83
N THR A 114 5.38 -11.63 15.56
CA THR A 114 6.52 -12.55 15.49
C THR A 114 6.72 -13.10 14.07
N SER A 115 7.94 -13.56 13.75
CA SER A 115 8.22 -14.17 12.43
C SER A 115 7.25 -15.30 12.07
N ASP A 116 6.79 -16.08 13.06
CA ASP A 116 5.80 -17.14 12.83
C ASP A 116 4.41 -16.55 12.51
N ALA A 117 4.00 -15.47 13.17
CA ALA A 117 2.74 -14.78 12.86
C ALA A 117 2.75 -14.18 11.45
N VAL A 118 3.86 -13.53 11.06
CA VAL A 118 4.03 -12.97 9.70
C VAL A 118 3.97 -14.07 8.64
N LYS A 119 4.67 -15.19 8.84
CA LYS A 119 4.60 -16.35 7.92
C LYS A 119 3.20 -16.93 7.80
N VAL A 120 2.43 -16.94 8.89
CA VAL A 120 1.03 -17.40 8.85
C VAL A 120 0.17 -16.43 8.04
N LEU A 121 0.37 -15.12 8.20
CA LEU A 121 -0.31 -14.10 7.40
C LEU A 121 0.01 -14.25 5.91
N GLU A 122 1.29 -14.27 5.53
CA GLU A 122 1.73 -14.44 4.14
C GLU A 122 1.19 -15.74 3.52
N LYS A 123 1.19 -16.84 4.30
CA LYS A 123 0.66 -18.13 3.83
C LYS A 123 -0.86 -18.10 3.63
N ARG A 124 -1.59 -17.34 4.47
CA ARG A 124 -3.05 -17.21 4.42
C ARG A 124 -3.48 -16.23 3.32
N PHE A 125 -2.77 -15.12 3.18
CA PHE A 125 -3.03 -14.05 2.22
C PHE A 125 -1.97 -14.05 1.12
N ARG A 126 -1.91 -15.13 0.35
CA ARG A 126 -0.89 -15.31 -0.71
C ARG A 126 -0.98 -14.29 -1.85
N GLN A 127 -2.14 -13.66 -1.99
CA GLN A 127 -2.43 -12.66 -3.02
C GLN A 127 -2.78 -11.32 -2.37
N PHE A 128 -2.30 -11.06 -1.16
CA PHE A 128 -2.52 -9.78 -0.49
C PHE A 128 -2.12 -8.63 -1.44
N PRO A 129 -2.92 -7.56 -1.56
CA PRO A 129 -4.04 -7.14 -0.70
C PRO A 129 -5.41 -7.79 -1.00
N TYR A 130 -5.49 -8.74 -1.92
CA TYR A 130 -6.72 -9.50 -2.18
C TYR A 130 -7.03 -10.48 -1.04
N ILE A 131 -8.26 -10.41 -0.52
CA ILE A 131 -8.79 -11.26 0.53
C ILE A 131 -10.11 -11.85 0.04
N GLU A 132 -10.08 -13.15 -0.27
CA GLU A 132 -11.20 -13.87 -0.89
C GLU A 132 -11.57 -13.26 -2.25
N ASP A 133 -12.81 -12.81 -2.44
CA ASP A 133 -13.30 -12.25 -3.71
C ASP A 133 -13.15 -10.71 -3.80
N ASN A 134 -12.63 -10.06 -2.74
CA ASN A 134 -12.48 -8.61 -2.63
C ASN A 134 -11.05 -8.22 -2.23
N THR A 135 -10.81 -6.93 -2.02
CA THR A 135 -9.56 -6.41 -1.47
C THR A 135 -9.75 -6.02 -0.01
N ILE A 136 -8.65 -5.96 0.76
CA ILE A 136 -8.68 -5.37 2.11
C ILE A 136 -9.20 -3.92 2.12
N PHE A 137 -9.06 -3.20 1.00
CA PHE A 137 -9.49 -1.82 0.84
C PHE A 137 -11.01 -1.65 0.78
N ASP A 138 -11.75 -2.73 0.47
CA ASP A 138 -13.21 -2.77 0.49
C ASP A 138 -13.77 -2.89 1.92
N MET A 139 -12.91 -3.15 2.91
CA MET A 139 -13.27 -3.34 4.31
C MET A 139 -13.23 -2.02 5.10
N THR A 140 -13.94 -1.99 6.21
CA THR A 140 -13.70 -1.03 7.28
C THR A 140 -12.40 -1.37 8.03
N PHE A 141 -11.88 -0.39 8.76
CA PHE A 141 -10.73 -0.58 9.63
C PHE A 141 -11.01 -1.63 10.73
N GLY A 142 -12.24 -1.68 11.25
CA GLY A 142 -12.67 -2.70 12.20
C GLY A 142 -12.62 -4.11 11.60
N GLU A 143 -13.18 -4.30 10.41
CA GLU A 143 -13.20 -5.60 9.74
C GLU A 143 -11.80 -6.09 9.37
N SER A 144 -10.94 -5.20 8.87
CA SER A 144 -9.56 -5.59 8.57
C SER A 144 -8.84 -6.07 9.83
N MET A 145 -9.03 -5.39 10.96
CA MET A 145 -8.48 -5.81 12.24
C MET A 145 -9.05 -7.16 12.72
N ASP A 146 -10.36 -7.42 12.54
CA ASP A 146 -10.93 -8.74 12.86
C ASP A 146 -10.28 -9.85 12.02
N VAL A 147 -10.03 -9.58 10.75
CA VAL A 147 -9.32 -10.52 9.85
C VAL A 147 -7.90 -10.77 10.36
N LEU A 148 -7.15 -9.71 10.72
CA LEU A 148 -5.80 -9.83 11.27
C LEU A 148 -5.74 -10.67 12.55
N GLU A 149 -6.63 -10.38 13.50
CA GLU A 149 -6.73 -11.09 14.77
C GLU A 149 -7.17 -12.54 14.59
N SER A 150 -8.08 -12.82 13.66
CA SER A 150 -8.54 -14.18 13.37
C SER A 150 -7.43 -15.10 12.85
N VAL A 151 -6.46 -14.53 12.13
CA VAL A 151 -5.34 -15.28 11.53
C VAL A 151 -4.16 -15.39 12.48
N THR A 152 -3.87 -14.33 13.23
CA THR A 152 -2.71 -14.28 14.14
C THR A 152 -3.02 -14.76 15.56
N GLY A 153 -4.29 -14.77 15.96
CA GLY A 153 -4.72 -14.99 17.34
C GLY A 153 -4.37 -13.84 18.29
N LEU A 154 -3.91 -12.70 17.77
CA LEU A 154 -3.59 -11.52 18.57
C LEU A 154 -4.88 -10.80 19.00
N GLN A 155 -4.81 -10.06 20.11
CA GLN A 155 -5.87 -9.15 20.58
C GLN A 155 -5.31 -7.73 20.51
N LEU A 156 -5.29 -7.16 19.31
CA LEU A 156 -4.71 -5.87 18.98
C LEU A 156 -5.71 -4.73 19.21
N LYS A 157 -6.99 -4.91 18.87
CA LYS A 157 -8.05 -3.91 19.07
C LYS A 157 -8.12 -3.43 20.51
N GLU A 158 -7.93 -4.33 21.48
CA GLU A 158 -7.90 -4.00 22.92
C GLU A 158 -6.75 -3.06 23.32
N LYS A 159 -5.68 -3.00 22.50
CA LYS A 159 -4.51 -2.15 22.71
C LYS A 159 -4.63 -0.80 22.02
N MET A 160 -5.64 -0.61 21.17
CA MET A 160 -5.85 0.61 20.39
C MET A 160 -6.85 1.53 21.08
N ASN A 161 -6.51 2.81 21.21
CA ASN A 161 -7.44 3.84 21.67
C ASN A 161 -8.04 4.58 20.47
N ILE A 162 -8.98 3.92 19.80
CA ILE A 162 -9.76 4.44 18.65
C ILE A 162 -11.16 4.82 19.09
#